data_AF-A0A948HMV4-F1
#
_entry.id   AF-A0A948HMV4-F1
#
_cell.length_a   1.000
_cell.length_b   1.000
_cell.length_c   1.000
_cell.angle_alpha   90.00
_cell.angle_beta   90.00
_cell.angle_gamma   90.00
#
_symmetry.space_group_name_H-M   'P 1'
#
loop_
_entity.id
_entity.type
_entity.pdbx_description
1 polymer ?
#
loop_
_entity_poly.entity_id
_entity_poly.type
_entity_poly.pdbx_seq_one_letter_code
_entity_poly.pdbx_strand_id
1 'polypeptide(L)'
;MTVEFSAAGNLDVLLEIITAKQFDALLKIDQVEAITSFKKSYIYREMAAGTFPPSTSVGGGTRWYLSDVLTWVLAQRRTQPWAPAGEFTGDRKVFSNGHQTGTNH
;
A
#
# COMPACT_ATOMS: atom_id res chain seq x y z
N MET A 1 6.20 48.24 21.51
CA MET A 1 7.22 47.40 20.85
C MET A 1 6.47 46.20 20.30
N THR A 2 6.08 46.26 19.02
CA THR A 2 5.30 45.19 18.37
C THR A 2 6.29 44.20 17.80
N VAL A 3 6.15 42.93 18.15
CA VAL A 3 6.97 41.85 17.61
C VAL A 3 6.46 41.48 16.22
N GLU A 4 7.24 41.84 15.20
CA GLU A 4 7.01 41.45 13.81
C GLU A 4 7.34 39.96 13.66
N PHE A 5 6.33 39.09 13.61
CA PHE A 5 6.52 37.69 13.23
C PHE A 5 6.62 37.62 11.70
N SER A 6 7.85 37.48 11.18
CA SER A 6 8.12 37.32 9.76
C SER A 6 7.52 36.02 9.22
N ALA A 7 6.56 36.14 8.29
CA ALA A 7 5.88 35.04 7.62
C ALA A 7 6.77 34.22 6.65
N ALA A 8 8.07 34.52 6.57
CA ALA A 8 9.00 33.87 5.65
C ALA A 8 9.33 32.40 6.00
N GLY A 9 9.22 32.01 7.27
CA GLY A 9 9.67 30.68 7.72
C GLY A 9 8.82 29.49 7.30
N ASN A 10 7.61 29.70 6.78
CA ASN A 10 6.70 28.61 6.41
C ASN A 10 6.75 28.26 4.92
N LEU A 11 7.22 29.17 4.06
CA LEU A 11 7.31 28.92 2.63
C LEU A 11 8.57 28.14 2.24
N ASP A 12 9.67 28.34 2.96
CA ASP A 12 10.94 27.63 2.69
C ASP A 12 10.83 26.12 2.96
N VAL A 13 10.17 25.73 4.06
CA VAL A 13 9.91 24.31 4.39
C VAL A 13 8.98 23.67 3.36
N LEU A 14 7.95 24.40 2.91
CA LEU A 14 7.04 23.90 1.88
C LEU A 14 7.71 23.79 0.52
N LEU A 15 8.63 24.70 0.18
CA LEU A 15 9.41 24.61 -1.05
C LEU A 15 10.38 23.42 -1.03
N GLU A 16 11.00 23.12 0.11
CA GLU A 16 11.88 21.95 0.26
C GLU A 16 11.10 20.63 0.10
N ILE A 17 9.91 20.55 0.71
CA ILE A 17 9.02 19.38 0.59
C ILE A 17 8.47 19.21 -0.84
N ILE A 18 8.10 20.30 -1.52
CA ILE A 18 7.57 20.26 -2.89
C ILE A 18 8.69 20.01 -3.91
N THR A 19 9.91 20.52 -3.68
CA THR A 19 11.06 20.31 -4.59
C THR A 19 11.66 18.91 -4.43
N ALA A 20 11.67 18.33 -3.23
CA ALA A 20 12.06 16.94 -3.01
C ALA A 20 11.19 15.92 -3.80
N LYS A 21 10.06 16.36 -4.36
CA LYS A 21 9.20 15.59 -5.27
C LYS A 21 9.83 15.37 -6.67
N GLN A 22 10.94 16.02 -7.01
CA GLN A 22 11.44 16.05 -8.40
C GLN A 22 12.19 14.80 -8.89
N PHE A 23 12.57 13.88 -8.00
CA PHE A 23 13.21 12.62 -8.40
C PHE A 23 12.35 11.42 -8.02
N ASP A 24 11.33 11.15 -8.82
CA ASP A 24 10.57 9.91 -8.68
C ASP A 24 11.27 8.76 -9.40
N ALA A 25 11.42 7.63 -8.71
CA ALA A 25 12.16 6.49 -9.20
C ALA A 25 11.28 5.61 -10.11
N LEU A 26 11.82 5.22 -11.26
CA LEU A 26 11.18 4.26 -12.15
C LEU A 26 11.47 2.83 -11.72
N LEU A 27 10.44 2.12 -11.29
CA LEU A 27 10.51 0.73 -10.85
C LEU A 27 10.39 -0.25 -12.02
N LYS A 28 11.21 -1.30 -11.98
CA LYS A 28 11.00 -2.53 -12.77
C LYS A 28 9.93 -3.39 -12.11
N ILE A 29 9.32 -4.29 -12.88
CA ILE A 29 8.28 -5.20 -12.38
C ILE A 29 8.72 -5.99 -11.14
N ASP A 30 9.95 -6.49 -11.09
CA ASP A 30 10.46 -7.23 -9.92
C ASP A 30 10.48 -6.37 -8.64
N GLN A 31 10.72 -5.07 -8.76
CA GLN A 31 10.65 -4.14 -7.62
C GLN A 31 9.21 -3.86 -7.22
N VAL A 32 8.29 -3.77 -8.19
CA VAL A 32 6.85 -3.64 -7.91
C VAL A 32 6.34 -4.89 -7.19
N GLU A 33 6.76 -6.09 -7.61
CA GLU A 33 6.45 -7.33 -6.90
C GLU A 33 7.00 -7.31 -5.47
N ALA A 34 8.25 -6.86 -5.27
CA ALA A 34 8.85 -6.80 -3.94
C ALA A 34 8.11 -5.83 -3.00
N ILE A 35 7.66 -4.67 -3.49
CA ILE A 35 6.95 -3.66 -2.70
C ILE A 35 5.52 -4.12 -2.38
N THR A 36 4.81 -4.65 -3.38
CA THR A 36 3.39 -5.00 -3.24
C THR A 36 3.17 -6.42 -2.72
N SER A 37 4.20 -7.26 -2.73
CA SER A 37 4.13 -8.72 -2.53
C SER A 37 3.21 -9.47 -3.52
N PHE A 38 2.68 -8.77 -4.54
CA PHE A 38 1.87 -9.39 -5.59
C PHE A 38 2.74 -9.89 -6.72
N LYS A 39 2.29 -10.97 -7.37
CA LYS A 39 2.92 -11.48 -8.57
C LYS A 39 2.53 -10.66 -9.78
N LYS A 40 3.42 -10.61 -10.77
CA LYS A 40 3.27 -9.91 -12.05
C LYS A 40 1.95 -10.20 -12.76
N SER A 41 1.49 -11.44 -12.74
CA SER A 41 0.20 -11.83 -13.33
C SER A 41 -0.98 -11.12 -12.66
N TYR A 42 -0.96 -10.99 -11.33
CA TYR A 42 -1.95 -10.24 -10.57
C TYR A 42 -1.86 -8.76 -10.89
N ILE A 43 -0.66 -8.19 -10.87
CA ILE A 43 -0.42 -6.77 -11.18
C ILE A 43 -0.98 -6.41 -12.56
N TYR A 44 -0.70 -7.19 -13.60
CA TYR A 44 -1.24 -6.90 -14.93
C TYR A 44 -2.75 -7.08 -15.05
N ARG A 45 -3.33 -8.02 -14.30
CA ARG A 45 -4.79 -8.18 -14.24
C ARG A 45 -5.44 -6.93 -13.62
N GLU A 46 -4.91 -6.45 -12.50
CA GLU A 46 -5.42 -5.24 -11.85
C GLU A 46 -5.18 -3.98 -12.71
N MET A 47 -4.08 -3.92 -13.46
CA MET A 47 -3.89 -2.87 -14.46
C MET A 47 -4.95 -2.91 -15.56
N ALA A 48 -5.26 -4.10 -16.10
CA ALA A 48 -6.31 -4.26 -17.10
C ALA A 48 -7.70 -3.90 -16.54
N ALA A 49 -7.92 -4.13 -15.24
CA ALA A 49 -9.13 -3.73 -14.52
C ALA A 49 -9.17 -2.22 -14.16
N GLY A 50 -8.07 -1.48 -14.38
CA GLY A 50 -7.96 -0.07 -14.00
C GLY A 50 -7.84 0.17 -12.49
N THR A 51 -7.56 -0.88 -11.71
CA THR A 51 -7.45 -0.83 -10.24
C THR A 51 -6.00 -0.68 -9.76
N PHE A 52 -5.01 -0.75 -10.65
CA PHE A 52 -3.57 -0.60 -10.35
C PHE A 52 -2.95 0.58 -11.12
N PRO A 53 -1.89 1.23 -10.60
CA PRO A 53 -1.19 2.30 -11.30
C PRO A 53 -0.80 1.96 -12.75
N PRO A 54 -1.00 2.90 -13.70
CA PRO A 54 -0.59 2.71 -15.08
C PRO A 54 0.94 2.61 -15.19
N SER A 55 1.40 1.89 -16.20
CA SER A 55 2.82 1.80 -16.51
C SER A 55 3.23 2.78 -17.61
N THR A 56 4.50 3.16 -17.61
CA THR A 56 5.13 3.94 -18.68
C THR A 56 6.18 3.08 -19.38
N SER A 57 6.29 3.22 -20.70
CA SER A 57 7.36 2.59 -21.49
C SER A 57 8.59 3.50 -21.52
N VAL A 58 9.71 3.03 -20.97
CA VAL A 58 11.00 3.76 -20.98
C VAL A 58 12.10 2.82 -21.45
N GLY A 59 12.75 3.17 -22.57
CA GLY A 59 13.81 2.35 -23.16
C GLY A 59 13.35 0.94 -23.57
N GLY A 60 12.09 0.79 -24.00
CA GLY A 60 11.49 -0.50 -24.38
C GLY A 60 11.05 -1.37 -23.21
N GLY A 61 11.25 -0.92 -21.96
CA GLY A 61 10.80 -1.63 -20.77
C GLY A 61 9.59 -0.98 -20.10
N THR A 62 8.69 -1.79 -19.56
CA THR A 62 7.59 -1.34 -18.70
C THR A 62 8.14 -0.86 -17.35
N ARG A 63 7.73 0.34 -16.92
CA ARG A 63 8.13 0.97 -15.66
C ARG A 63 6.94 1.56 -14.92
N TRP A 64 7.07 1.70 -13.61
CA TRP A 64 6.11 2.39 -12.75
C TRP A 64 6.82 3.46 -11.94
N TYR A 65 6.12 4.54 -11.66
CA TYR A 65 6.55 5.54 -10.71
C TYR A 65 6.45 4.98 -9.29
N LEU A 66 7.53 5.11 -8.51
CA LEU A 66 7.55 4.67 -7.12
C LEU A 66 6.45 5.37 -6.31
N SER A 67 6.24 6.67 -6.53
CA SER A 67 5.18 7.40 -5.83
C SER A 67 3.79 6.81 -6.08
N ASP A 68 3.50 6.38 -7.31
CA ASP A 68 2.19 5.85 -7.67
C ASP A 68 1.95 4.49 -7.00
N VAL A 69 2.96 3.61 -7.03
CA VAL A 69 2.89 2.29 -6.38
C VAL A 69 2.71 2.45 -4.87
N LEU A 70 3.47 3.34 -4.23
CA LEU A 70 3.34 3.59 -2.78
C LEU A 70 1.98 4.21 -2.44
N THR A 71 1.51 5.18 -3.22
CA THR A 71 0.18 5.79 -3.02
C THR A 71 -0.91 4.74 -3.10
N TRP A 72 -0.81 3.83 -4.07
CA TRP A 72 -1.73 2.71 -4.21
C TRP A 72 -1.69 1.77 -3.00
N VAL A 73 -0.51 1.37 -2.54
CA VAL A 73 -0.35 0.52 -1.34
C VAL A 73 -0.96 1.19 -0.09
N LEU A 74 -0.75 2.49 0.07
CA LEU A 74 -1.33 3.25 1.18
C LEU A 74 -2.86 3.33 1.09
N ALA A 75 -3.42 3.44 -0.12
CA ALA A 75 -4.86 3.39 -0.32
C ALA A 75 -5.45 2.02 0.11
N GLN A 76 -4.72 0.92 -0.12
CA GLN A 76 -5.12 -0.42 0.34
C GLN A 76 -5.09 -0.58 1.87
N ARG A 77 -4.34 0.24 2.62
CA ARG A 77 -4.43 0.22 4.10
C ARG A 77 -5.77 0.74 4.60
N ARG A 78 -6.44 1.64 3.88
CA ARG A 78 -7.72 2.21 4.33
C ARG A 78 -8.86 1.19 4.32
N THR A 79 -8.74 0.11 3.54
CA THR A 79 -9.74 -0.97 3.49
C THR A 79 -9.53 -2.03 4.56
N GLN A 80 -8.38 -2.05 5.22
CA GLN A 80 -8.06 -2.97 6.32
C GLN A 80 -7.80 -2.16 7.59
N PRO A 81 -8.80 -2.03 8.49
CA PRO A 81 -8.51 -1.59 9.84
C PRO A 81 -7.59 -2.64 10.44
N TRP A 82 -6.30 -2.33 10.53
CA TRP A 82 -5.44 -3.09 11.42
C TRP A 82 -6.00 -2.82 12.83
N ALA A 83 -6.73 -3.79 13.37
CA ALA A 83 -7.04 -3.79 14.79
C ALA A 83 -5.80 -4.36 15.47
N PRO A 84 -5.18 -3.68 16.46
CA PRO A 84 -4.20 -4.33 17.31
C PRO A 84 -4.85 -5.58 17.88
N ALA A 85 -4.21 -6.73 17.65
CA ALA A 85 -4.60 -8.02 18.21
C ALA A 85 -4.60 -7.88 19.74
N GLY A 86 -5.75 -7.52 20.29
CA GLY A 86 -5.90 -7.09 21.69
C GLY A 86 -7.36 -7.01 22.13
N GLU A 87 -8.32 -6.80 21.23
CA GLU A 87 -9.74 -7.09 21.49
C GLU A 87 -10.05 -8.57 21.22
N PHE A 88 -9.37 -9.43 21.97
CA PHE A 88 -9.89 -10.76 22.30
C PHE A 88 -10.90 -10.58 23.44
N THR A 89 -11.99 -9.86 23.18
CA THR A 89 -13.12 -9.78 24.11
C THR A 89 -13.72 -11.18 24.13
N GLY A 90 -13.35 -11.93 25.17
CA GLY A 90 -13.61 -13.34 25.30
C GLY A 90 -15.10 -13.63 25.30
N ASP A 91 -15.64 -13.98 24.14
CA ASP A 91 -16.97 -14.57 24.01
C ASP A 91 -16.99 -15.64 22.91
N ARG A 92 -16.69 -16.86 23.36
CA ARG A 92 -17.31 -18.15 22.94
C ARG A 92 -16.90 -18.74 21.57
N LYS A 93 -16.24 -19.91 21.63
CA LYS A 93 -16.87 -21.23 21.36
C LYS A 93 -15.92 -22.37 21.70
N VAL A 94 -16.37 -23.20 22.65
CA VAL A 94 -15.84 -24.54 22.95
C VAL A 94 -15.98 -25.37 21.67
N PHE A 95 -14.86 -25.82 21.09
CA PHE A 95 -14.90 -26.88 20.08
C PHE A 95 -15.01 -28.21 20.82
N SER A 96 -16.24 -28.70 20.95
CA SER A 96 -16.54 -30.07 21.35
C SER A 96 -16.14 -31.00 20.20
N ASN A 97 -14.96 -31.62 20.27
CA ASN A 97 -14.63 -32.75 19.39
C ASN A 97 -15.42 -33.99 19.83
N GLY A 98 -16.65 -34.12 19.34
CA GLY A 98 -17.40 -35.36 19.37
C GLY A 98 -16.86 -36.33 18.33
N HIS A 99 -16.11 -37.34 18.78
CA HIS A 99 -15.78 -38.50 17.96
C HIS A 99 -17.07 -39.34 17.80
N GLN A 100 -17.73 -39.25 16.65
CA GLN A 100 -18.83 -40.16 16.30
C GLN A 100 -18.28 -41.28 15.40
N THR A 101 -18.24 -42.47 15.98
CA THR A 101 -18.09 -43.76 15.29
C THR A 101 -19.28 -43.98 14.35
N GLY A 102 -19.01 -44.28 13.08
CA GLY A 102 -20.02 -44.64 12.08
C GLY A 102 -19.52 -45.79 11.23
N THR A 103 -20.08 -46.96 11.49
CA THR A 103 -19.96 -48.24 10.78
C THR A 103 -20.31 -48.10 9.30
N ASN A 104 -19.57 -48.76 8.41
CA ASN A 104 -20.02 -49.00 7.04
C ASN A 104 -20.11 -50.51 6.76
N HIS A 105 -21.19 -50.82 6.04
CA HIS A 105 -21.76 -52.10 5.61
C HIS A 105 -20.83 -53.26 5.27
#